data_AF-A0A3M2LL27-F1
#
_entry.id   AF-A0A3M2LL27-F1
#
_cell.length_a   1.000
_cell.length_b   1.000
_cell.length_c   1.000
_cell.angle_alpha   90.00
_cell.angle_beta   90.00
_cell.angle_gamma   90.00
#
_symmetry.space_group_name_H-M   'P 1'
#
loop_
_entity.id
_entity.type
_entity.pdbx_description
1 polymer ?
#
loop_
_entity_poly.entity_id
_entity_poly.type
_entity_poly.pdbx_seq_one_letter_code
_entity_poly.pdbx_strand_id
1 'polypeptide(L)' 'LHRIVICRLRWDQRTKTYVERRTKEGMSKKEIMRCLKRYVARDVFHALTRQNTRATTPDQPLRAAA' A
#
# COMPACT_ATOMS: atom_id res chain seq x y z
N LEU A 1 1.34 -11.25 -2.37
CA LEU A 1 0.36 -10.13 -2.56
C LEU A 1 -1.09 -10.58 -2.64
N HIS A 2 -1.43 -11.69 -3.31
CA HIS A 2 -2.82 -12.14 -3.48
C HIS A 2 -3.58 -12.31 -2.15
N ARG A 3 -2.97 -12.96 -1.16
CA ARG A 3 -3.60 -13.17 0.16
C ARG A 3 -3.92 -11.87 0.89
N ILE A 4 -3.02 -10.89 0.87
CA ILE A 4 -3.24 -9.56 1.45
C ILE A 4 -4.46 -8.89 0.81
N VAL A 5 -4.57 -8.97 -0.51
CA VAL A 5 -5.72 -8.41 -1.24
C VAL A 5 -7.02 -9.12 -0.86
N ILE A 6 -7.03 -10.45 -0.72
CA ILE A 6 -8.22 -11.19 -0.25
C ILE A 6 -8.62 -10.74 1.17
N CYS A 7 -7.66 -10.61 2.08
CA CYS A 7 -7.93 -10.14 3.44
C CYS A 7 -8.49 -8.70 3.43
N ARG A 8 -7.91 -7.79 2.63
CA ARG A 8 -8.41 -6.42 2.48
C ARG A 8 -9.82 -6.39 1.87
N LEU A 9 -10.11 -7.21 0.87
CA LEU A 9 -11.46 -7.32 0.32
C LEU A 9 -12.50 -7.79 1.36
N ARG A 10 -12.10 -8.65 2.31
CA ARG A 10 -13.00 -9.14 3.35
C ARG A 10 -13.24 -8.10 4.45
N TRP A 11 -12.20 -7.44 4.92
CA TRP A 11 -12.25 -6.63 6.15
C TRP A 11 -12.09 -5.13 5.95
N ASP A 12 -11.43 -4.67 4.89
CA ASP A 12 -11.16 -3.25 4.67
C ASP A 12 -12.26 -2.60 3.82
N GLN A 13 -13.02 -1.71 4.46
CA GLN A 13 -14.11 -0.98 3.81
C GLN A 13 -13.61 -0.09 2.66
N ARG A 14 -12.40 0.49 2.77
CA ARG A 14 -11.83 1.33 1.70
C ARG A 14 -11.59 0.53 0.43
N THR A 15 -11.06 -0.69 0.57
CA THR A 15 -10.85 -1.60 -0.55
C THR A 15 -12.17 -2.03 -1.18
N LYS A 16 -13.24 -2.26 -0.39
CA LYS A 16 -14.58 -2.57 -0.90
C LYS A 16 -15.17 -1.41 -1.72
N THR A 17 -15.16 -0.18 -1.19
CA THR A 17 -15.64 1.01 -1.92
C THR A 17 -14.86 1.24 -3.22
N TYR A 18 -13.55 0.99 -3.22
CA TYR A 18 -12.75 1.07 -4.43
C TYR A 18 -13.20 0.05 -5.49
N VAL A 19 -13.43 -1.19 -5.08
CA VAL A 19 -13.88 -2.26 -5.97
C VAL A 19 -15.27 -1.97 -6.52
N GLU A 20 -16.19 -1.50 -5.69
CA GLU A 20 -17.53 -1.10 -6.11
C GLU A 20 -17.48 0.01 -7.15
N ARG A 21 -16.68 1.07 -6.91
CA ARG A 21 -16.49 2.16 -7.87
C ARG A 21 -15.93 1.66 -9.20
N ARG A 22 -14.86 0.85 -9.18
CA ARG A 22 -14.25 0.32 -10.41
C ARG A 22 -15.15 -0.67 -11.14
N THR A 23 -15.99 -1.39 -10.42
CA THR A 23 -17.00 -2.27 -11.01
C THR A 23 -18.07 -1.45 -11.74
N LYS A 24 -18.50 -0.31 -11.16
CA LYS A 24 -19.42 0.63 -11.83
C LYS A 24 -18.82 1.29 -13.07
N GLU A 25 -17.50 1.48 -13.09
CA GLU A 25 -16.75 1.96 -14.27
C GLU A 25 -16.59 0.89 -15.38
N GLY A 26 -17.13 -0.32 -15.20
CA GLY A 26 -17.08 -1.39 -16.20
C GLY A 26 -15.78 -2.19 -16.23
N MET A 27 -14.88 -2.00 -15.26
CA MET A 27 -13.65 -2.81 -15.20
C MET A 27 -13.94 -4.25 -14.81
N SER A 28 -13.24 -5.20 -15.44
CA SER A 28 -13.37 -6.60 -15.07
C SER A 28 -12.77 -6.87 -13.68
N LYS A 29 -13.30 -7.87 -12.98
CA LYS A 29 -12.76 -8.30 -11.67
C LYS A 29 -11.27 -8.62 -11.73
N LYS A 30 -10.78 -9.20 -12.86
CA LYS A 30 -9.35 -9.50 -13.05
C LYS A 30 -8.50 -8.23 -13.10
N GLU A 31 -8.97 -7.18 -13.77
CA GLU A 31 -8.27 -5.90 -13.85
C GLU A 31 -8.26 -5.16 -12.52
N ILE A 32 -9.39 -5.16 -11.80
CA ILE A 32 -9.48 -4.60 -10.45
C ILE A 32 -8.48 -5.30 -9.52
N MET A 33 -8.44 -6.63 -9.54
CA MET A 33 -7.49 -7.41 -8.75
C MET A 33 -6.03 -7.14 -9.15
N ARG A 34 -5.75 -6.90 -10.44
CA ARG A 34 -4.41 -6.49 -10.90
C ARG A 34 -4.02 -5.12 -10.35
N CYS A 35 -4.92 -4.14 -10.39
CA CYS A 35 -4.70 -2.80 -9.81
C CYS A 35 -4.46 -2.87 -8.31
N LEU A 36 -5.29 -3.63 -7.57
CA LEU A 36 -5.12 -3.82 -6.13
C LEU A 36 -3.78 -4.45 -5.78
N LYS A 37 -3.37 -5.51 -6.49
CA LYS A 37 -2.05 -6.13 -6.26
C LYS A 37 -0.91 -5.13 -6.48
N ARG A 38 -0.96 -4.29 -7.53
CA ARG A 38 0.06 -3.25 -7.77
C ARG A 38 0.07 -2.20 -6.67
N TYR A 39 -1.10 -1.77 -6.21
CA TYR A 39 -1.21 -0.81 -5.11
C TYR A 39 -0.56 -1.36 -3.83
N VAL A 40 -0.89 -2.60 -3.44
CA VAL A 40 -0.28 -3.25 -2.26
C VAL A 40 1.23 -3.43 -2.44
N ALA A 41 1.70 -3.82 -3.64
CA ALA A 41 3.12 -3.94 -3.92
C ALA A 41 3.86 -2.61 -3.66
N ARG A 42 3.28 -1.50 -4.14
CA ARG A 42 3.85 -0.16 -3.97
C ARG A 42 3.86 0.27 -2.51
N ASP A 43 2.75 0.05 -1.78
CA ASP A 43 2.67 0.34 -0.35
C ASP A 43 3.76 -0.41 0.43
N VAL A 44 3.91 -1.72 0.17
CA VAL A 44 4.89 -2.57 0.85
C VAL A 44 6.31 -2.13 0.51
N PHE A 45 6.60 -1.84 -0.76
CA PHE A 45 7.90 -1.33 -1.16
C PHE A 45 8.24 -0.03 -0.42
N HIS A 46 7.34 0.96 -0.43
CA HIS A 46 7.57 2.20 0.30
C HIS A 46 7.70 2.01 1.81
N ALA A 47 6.94 1.08 2.41
CA ALA A 47 7.07 0.77 3.83
C ALA A 47 8.47 0.21 4.16
N LEU A 48 8.95 -0.74 3.35
CA LEU A 48 10.27 -1.35 3.52
C LEU A 48 11.40 -0.33 3.24
N THR A 49 11.29 0.46 2.17
CA THR A 49 12.28 1.48 1.85
C THR A 49 12.32 2.58 2.90
N ARG A 50 11.17 3.05 3.43
CA ARG A 50 11.14 4.06 4.51
C ARG A 50 11.80 3.53 5.79
N GLN A 51 11.58 2.26 6.12
CA GLN A 51 12.25 1.62 7.25
C GLN A 51 13.76 1.52 7.01
N ASN A 52 14.18 1.17 5.80
CA ASN A 52 15.59 1.11 5.43
C ASN A 52 16.24 2.51 5.48
N THR A 53 15.59 3.55 4.95
CA THR A 53 16.07 4.94 5.04
C THR A 53 16.23 5.39 6.49
N ARG A 54 15.31 5.02 7.38
CA ARG A 54 15.42 5.30 8.82
C ARG A 54 16.60 4.54 9.45
N ALA A 55 16.86 3.31 9.03
CA ALA A 55 17.98 2.51 9.52
C ALA A 55 19.35 2.99 8.98
N THR A 56 19.38 3.55 7.76
CA THR A 56 20.58 4.11 7.13
C THR A 56 20.85 5.55 7.54
N THR A 57 20.02 6.19 8.38
CA THR A 57 20.41 7.47 8.99
C THR A 57 21.55 7.17 9.96
N PRO A 58 22.82 7.50 9.64
CA PRO A 58 23.84 7.49 10.67
C PRO A 58 23.45 8.61 11.62
N ASP A 59 23.42 8.31 12.91
CA ASP A 59 23.54 9.26 14.02
C ASP A 59 23.48 10.75 13.60
N GLN A 60 22.33 11.39 13.77
CA GLN A 60 22.27 12.85 13.80
C GLN A 60 22.26 13.30 15.25
N PRO A 61 23.43 13.52 15.88
CA PRO A 61 23.47 14.26 17.11
C PRO A 61 23.46 15.77 16.78
N LEU A 62 22.75 16.52 17.63
CA LEU A 62 22.82 17.96 17.79
C LEU A 62 22.07 18.86 16.79
N ARG A 63 20.73 18.84 16.88
CA ARG A 63 19.91 20.06 16.74
C ARG A 63 19.53 20.62 18.13
N ALA A 64 20.54 20.95 18.93
CA ALA A 64 20.39 21.76 20.13
C ALA A 64 21.68 22.57 20.35
N ALA A 65 21.54 23.88 20.59
CA ALA A 65 22.57 24.87 20.90
C ALA A 65 23.42 25.41 19.74
N ALA A 66 22.99 26.56 19.20
CA ALA A 66 23.79 27.76 18.97
C ALA A 66 22.85 28.97 18.86
#